data_AF-A0A353BUZ8-F1
#
_entry.id   AF-A0A353BUZ8-F1
#
_cell.length_a   1.000
_cell.length_b   1.000
_cell.length_c   1.000
_cell.angle_alpha   90.00
_cell.angle_beta   90.00
_cell.angle_gamma   90.00
#
_symmetry.space_group_name_H-M   'P 1'
#
loop_
_entity.id
_entity.type
_entity.pdbx_description
1 polymer ?
#
loop_
_entity_poly.entity_id
_entity_poly.type
_entity_poly.pdbx_seq_one_letter_code
_entity_poly.pdbx_strand_id
1 'polypeptide(L)'
;MGIQEVNIPYSFGIIWFKIALWIGIPFWIAIIFGGGALKGMARYNGGPYWQTAAYALWESFFCIGICLGLLVIFREKFNSQGRISKFLSKNAFAVYVFHAPILVILSMLAWDIAFYPLLKMALMVIIALPVCFGIGALIRKIPGFGRLFC
;
A
#
# COMPACT_ATOMS: atom_id res chain seq x y z
N MET A 1 -24.41 7.76 21.01
CA MET A 1 -24.60 7.85 19.54
C MET A 1 -24.19 6.51 18.97
N GLY A 2 -25.18 5.65 18.72
CA GLY A 2 -24.98 4.25 18.40
C GLY A 2 -24.33 4.09 17.04
N ILE A 3 -23.07 3.67 17.05
CA ILE A 3 -22.44 3.05 15.88
C ILE A 3 -23.18 1.74 15.69
N GLN A 4 -24.04 1.66 14.67
CA GLN A 4 -24.51 0.38 14.17
C GLN A 4 -23.26 -0.45 13.93
N GLU A 5 -23.11 -1.54 14.69
CA GLU A 5 -22.18 -2.62 14.39
C GLU A 5 -22.50 -3.06 12.96
N VAL A 6 -21.81 -2.49 11.97
CA VAL A 6 -21.88 -2.94 10.59
C VAL A 6 -21.27 -4.34 10.61
N ASN A 7 -22.13 -5.33 10.87
CA ASN A 7 -21.78 -6.73 10.87
C ASN A 7 -21.62 -7.15 9.42
N ILE A 8 -20.52 -6.72 8.80
CA ILE A 8 -20.11 -7.18 7.48
C ILE A 8 -19.80 -8.67 7.66
N PRO A 9 -20.62 -9.57 7.07
CA PRO A 9 -20.43 -10.98 7.26
C PRO A 9 -19.09 -11.38 6.63
N TYR A 10 -18.34 -12.25 7.30
CA TYR A 10 -17.03 -12.74 6.86
C TYR A 10 -17.04 -13.23 5.40
N SER A 11 -18.13 -13.90 5.01
CA SER A 11 -18.36 -14.35 3.63
C SER A 11 -18.35 -13.21 2.62
N PHE A 12 -18.90 -12.04 2.94
CA PHE A 12 -18.96 -10.90 2.02
C PHE A 12 -17.56 -10.35 1.71
N GLY A 13 -16.71 -10.18 2.74
CA GLY A 13 -15.35 -9.68 2.56
C GLY A 13 -14.44 -10.64 1.78
N ILE A 14 -14.54 -11.94 2.05
CA ILE A 14 -13.77 -12.95 1.31
C ILE A 14 -14.28 -13.14 -0.11
N ILE A 15 -15.59 -13.09 -0.33
CA ILE A 15 -16.16 -13.13 -1.69
C ILE A 15 -15.66 -11.93 -2.48
N TRP A 16 -15.66 -10.72 -1.90
CA TRP A 16 -15.11 -9.53 -2.53
C TRP A 16 -13.60 -9.63 -2.79
N PHE A 17 -12.83 -10.18 -1.85
CA PHE A 17 -11.39 -10.42 -2.04
C PHE A 17 -11.11 -11.42 -3.18
N LYS A 18 -11.86 -12.52 -3.21
CA LYS A 18 -11.76 -13.54 -4.26
C LYS A 18 -12.21 -12.98 -5.60
N ILE A 19 -13.28 -12.19 -5.65
CA ILE A 19 -13.74 -11.49 -6.84
C ILE A 19 -12.67 -10.51 -7.34
N ALA A 20 -12.09 -9.69 -6.45
CA ALA A 20 -11.03 -8.77 -6.82
C ALA A 20 -9.83 -9.50 -7.44
N LEU A 21 -9.41 -10.63 -6.86
CA LEU A 21 -8.33 -11.46 -7.42
C LEU A 21 -8.73 -12.13 -8.73
N TRP A 22 -9.85 -12.86 -8.75
CA TRP A 22 -10.26 -13.71 -9.87
C TRP A 22 -10.84 -12.97 -11.05
N ILE A 23 -11.45 -11.80 -10.84
CA ILE A 23 -11.97 -10.95 -11.93
C ILE A 23 -10.98 -9.83 -12.21
N GLY A 24 -10.35 -9.26 -11.18
CA GLY A 24 -9.39 -8.18 -11.37
C GLY A 24 -8.17 -8.62 -12.18
N ILE A 25 -7.51 -9.72 -11.85
CA ILE A 25 -6.30 -10.17 -12.57
C ILE A 25 -6.59 -10.43 -14.06
N PRO A 26 -7.59 -11.23 -14.47
CA PRO A 26 -7.86 -11.44 -15.89
C PRO A 26 -8.39 -10.19 -16.59
N PHE A 27 -9.13 -9.31 -15.89
CA PHE A 27 -9.57 -8.03 -16.47
C PHE A 27 -8.38 -7.10 -16.75
N TRP A 28 -7.38 -7.08 -15.87
CA TRP A 28 -6.13 -6.38 -16.09
C TRP A 28 -5.35 -6.93 -17.28
N ILE A 29 -5.22 -8.26 -17.37
CA ILE A 29 -4.62 -8.94 -18.52
C ILE A 29 -5.37 -8.58 -19.81
N ALA A 30 -6.70 -8.60 -19.80
CA ALA A 30 -7.52 -8.23 -20.95
C ALA A 30 -7.31 -6.77 -21.37
N ILE A 31 -7.19 -5.84 -20.43
CA ILE A 31 -6.90 -4.41 -20.71
C ILE A 31 -5.50 -4.24 -21.32
N ILE A 32 -4.50 -4.99 -20.86
CA ILE A 32 -3.12 -4.90 -21.36
C ILE A 32 -3.00 -5.50 -22.77
N PHE A 33 -3.56 -6.69 -22.98
CA PHE A 33 -3.55 -7.36 -24.27
C PHE A 33 -4.45 -6.64 -25.30
N GLY A 34 -5.65 -6.22 -24.90
CA GLY A 34 -6.61 -5.52 -25.76
C GLY A 34 -6.28 -4.05 -26.01
N GLY A 35 -5.62 -3.38 -25.06
CA GLY A 35 -5.21 -1.98 -25.20
C GLY A 35 -3.91 -1.76 -25.98
N GLY A 36 -3.23 -2.85 -26.38
CA GLY A 36 -2.06 -2.80 -27.23
C GLY A 36 -0.79 -2.35 -26.51
N ALA A 37 -0.65 -2.68 -25.22
CA ALA A 37 0.53 -2.34 -24.41
C ALA A 37 1.87 -2.76 -25.05
N LEU A 38 1.87 -3.82 -25.86
CA LEU A 38 3.03 -4.28 -26.64
C LEU A 38 3.49 -3.30 -27.73
N LYS A 39 2.64 -2.36 -28.16
CA LYS A 39 2.97 -1.31 -29.15
C LYS A 39 3.31 0.04 -28.51
N GLY A 40 3.13 0.21 -27.19
CA GLY A 40 3.54 1.42 -26.47
C GLY A 40 2.70 1.71 -25.22
N MET A 41 3.38 1.95 -24.10
CA MET A 41 2.78 2.27 -22.80
C MET A 41 2.26 3.72 -22.69
N ALA A 42 2.48 4.56 -23.70
CA ALA A 42 2.13 5.98 -23.67
C ALA A 42 0.63 6.23 -23.45
N ARG A 43 -0.24 5.32 -23.92
CA ARG A 43 -1.70 5.41 -23.77
C ARG A 43 -2.22 5.06 -22.36
N TYR A 44 -1.35 4.56 -21.48
CA TYR A 44 -1.68 4.26 -20.08
C TYR A 44 -1.20 5.35 -19.11
N ASN A 45 -0.19 6.14 -19.51
CA ASN A 45 0.40 7.20 -18.67
C ASN A 45 -0.43 8.50 -18.60
N GLY A 46 -1.64 8.54 -19.17
CA GLY A 46 -2.54 9.69 -19.14
C GLY A 46 -3.06 10.11 -20.52
N GLY A 47 -4.12 10.92 -20.53
CA GLY A 47 -4.77 11.45 -21.74
C GLY A 47 -6.23 11.00 -21.90
N PRO A 48 -6.97 11.55 -22.88
CA PRO A 48 -8.37 11.22 -23.13
C PRO A 48 -8.50 9.89 -23.90
N TYR A 49 -7.97 8.81 -23.33
CA TYR A 49 -7.99 7.48 -23.92
C TYR A 49 -8.86 6.54 -23.09
N TRP A 50 -9.64 5.69 -23.76
CA TRP A 50 -10.50 4.72 -23.08
C TRP A 50 -9.68 3.69 -22.28
N GLN A 51 -8.45 3.39 -22.71
CA GLN A 51 -7.53 2.50 -22.01
C GLN A 51 -7.15 3.03 -20.63
N THR A 52 -6.86 4.32 -20.51
CA THR A 52 -6.53 4.96 -19.23
C THR A 52 -7.74 4.97 -18.30
N ALA A 53 -8.94 5.28 -18.83
CA ALA A 53 -10.18 5.27 -18.06
C ALA A 53 -10.52 3.87 -17.54
N ALA A 54 -10.41 2.84 -18.39
CA ALA A 54 -10.64 1.45 -18.01
C ALA A 54 -9.63 0.97 -16.96
N TYR A 55 -8.35 1.34 -17.12
CA TYR A 55 -7.29 1.01 -16.16
C TYR A 55 -7.52 1.69 -14.80
N ALA A 56 -7.84 2.99 -14.78
CA ALA A 56 -8.07 3.73 -13.54
C ALA A 56 -9.31 3.24 -12.78
N LEU A 57 -10.39 2.90 -13.50
CA LEU A 57 -11.57 2.27 -12.91
C LEU A 57 -11.22 0.91 -12.32
N TRP A 58 -10.53 0.05 -13.08
CA TRP A 58 -10.09 -1.25 -12.62
C TRP A 58 -9.24 -1.15 -11.34
N GLU A 59 -8.25 -0.24 -11.34
CA GLU A 59 -7.35 -0.03 -10.20
C GLU A 59 -8.13 0.38 -8.95
N SER A 60 -9.08 1.32 -9.09
CA SER A 60 -9.93 1.77 -7.98
C SER A 60 -10.77 0.63 -7.39
N PHE A 61 -11.44 -0.17 -8.24
CA PHE A 61 -12.24 -1.31 -7.79
C PHE A 61 -11.38 -2.41 -7.14
N PHE A 62 -10.22 -2.70 -7.73
CA PHE A 62 -9.28 -3.68 -7.20
C PHE A 62 -8.74 -3.26 -5.84
N CYS A 63 -8.39 -1.98 -5.67
CA CYS A 63 -7.94 -1.43 -4.39
C CYS A 63 -9.02 -1.58 -3.31
N ILE A 64 -10.27 -1.21 -3.60
CA ILE A 64 -11.38 -1.34 -2.64
C ILE A 64 -11.59 -2.81 -2.25
N GLY A 65 -11.60 -3.72 -3.23
CA GLY A 65 -11.78 -5.15 -2.98
C GLY A 65 -10.66 -5.76 -2.14
N ILE A 66 -9.40 -5.36 -2.38
CA ILE A 66 -8.27 -5.75 -1.53
C ILE A 66 -8.43 -5.18 -0.14
N CYS A 67 -8.70 -3.88 0.01
CA CYS A 67 -8.85 -3.24 1.31
C CYS A 67 -9.92 -3.94 2.16
N LEU A 68 -11.11 -4.19 1.59
CA LEU A 68 -12.20 -4.90 2.26
C LEU A 68 -11.82 -6.34 2.64
N GLY A 69 -11.17 -7.06 1.71
CA GLY A 69 -10.71 -8.42 1.95
C GLY A 69 -9.68 -8.51 3.07
N LEU A 70 -8.68 -7.63 3.05
CA LEU A 70 -7.62 -7.58 4.03
C LEU A 70 -8.18 -7.23 5.41
N LEU A 71 -9.08 -6.24 5.50
CA LEU A 71 -9.76 -5.87 6.74
C LEU A 71 -10.49 -7.07 7.38
N VAL A 72 -11.26 -7.82 6.61
CA VAL A 72 -12.02 -8.98 7.12
C VAL A 72 -11.09 -10.14 7.51
N ILE A 73 -10.04 -10.41 6.73
CA ILE A 73 -9.05 -11.45 7.04
C ILE A 73 -8.31 -11.11 8.34
N PHE A 74 -7.87 -9.87 8.51
CA PHE A 74 -7.17 -9.45 9.72
C PHE A 74 -8.11 -9.45 10.93
N ARG A 75 -9.37 -9.06 10.77
CA ARG A 75 -10.38 -9.10 11.84
C ARG A 75 -10.64 -10.51 12.34
N GLU A 76 -10.79 -11.48 11.45
CA GLU A 76 -11.18 -12.85 11.84
C GLU A 76 -9.99 -13.71 12.24
N LYS A 77 -8.90 -13.67 11.44
CA LYS A 77 -7.75 -14.57 11.59
C LYS A 77 -6.62 -13.98 12.44
N PHE A 78 -6.53 -12.66 12.52
CA PHE A 78 -5.47 -11.93 13.25
C PHE A 78 -6.02 -11.00 14.34
N ASN A 79 -7.16 -11.36 14.96
CA ASN A 79 -7.72 -10.61 16.10
C ASN A 79 -6.79 -10.57 17.34
N SER A 80 -5.65 -11.28 17.32
CA SER A 80 -4.66 -11.26 18.39
C SER A 80 -3.51 -10.32 18.06
N GLN A 81 -3.47 -9.16 18.73
CA GLN A 81 -2.40 -8.18 18.60
C GLN A 81 -1.18 -8.61 19.43
N GLY A 82 -0.30 -9.45 18.85
CA GLY A 82 0.94 -9.87 19.51
C GLY A 82 1.88 -8.71 19.87
N ARG A 83 2.88 -8.94 20.75
CA ARG A 83 3.85 -7.91 21.21
C ARG A 83 4.50 -7.14 20.05
N ILE A 84 4.88 -7.86 18.98
CA ILE A 84 5.49 -7.29 17.78
C ILE A 84 4.46 -6.44 17.01
N SER A 85 3.26 -6.95 16.76
CA SER A 85 2.18 -6.20 16.09
C SER A 85 1.80 -4.93 16.86
N LYS A 86 1.74 -4.99 18.19
CA LYS A 86 1.48 -3.83 19.06
C LYS A 86 2.62 -2.80 19.00
N PHE A 87 3.88 -3.24 18.91
CA PHE A 87 5.02 -2.35 18.73
C PHE A 87 5.04 -1.70 17.34
N LEU A 88 4.77 -2.49 16.28
CA LEU A 88 4.70 -1.97 14.91
C LEU A 88 3.53 -1.00 14.75
N SER A 89 2.33 -1.36 15.20
CA SER A 89 1.14 -0.51 15.10
C SER A 89 1.33 0.83 15.84
N LYS A 90 2.00 0.79 16.99
CA LYS A 90 2.42 1.97 17.76
C LYS A 90 3.42 2.88 17.02
N ASN A 91 4.27 2.33 16.16
CA ASN A 91 5.25 3.11 15.39
C ASN A 91 4.78 3.40 13.96
N ALA A 92 3.73 2.74 13.48
CA ALA A 92 3.25 2.83 12.11
C ALA A 92 2.84 4.25 11.72
N PHE A 93 2.18 4.99 12.63
CA PHE A 93 1.80 6.38 12.37
C PHE A 93 3.02 7.30 12.23
N ALA A 94 4.00 7.18 13.12
CA ALA A 94 5.24 7.95 13.02
C ALA A 94 5.96 7.61 11.70
N VAL A 95 6.12 6.32 11.39
CA VAL A 95 6.71 5.87 10.12
C VAL A 95 5.95 6.43 8.91
N TYR A 96 4.61 6.42 8.93
CA TYR A 96 3.78 6.96 7.84
C TYR A 96 3.96 8.47 7.65
N VAL A 97 4.16 9.25 8.71
CA VAL A 97 4.43 10.70 8.54
C VAL A 97 5.85 10.92 8.00
N PHE A 98 6.83 10.16 8.50
CA PHE A 98 8.24 10.37 8.18
C PHE A 98 8.71 9.68 6.90
N HIS A 99 8.00 8.69 6.37
CA HIS A 99 8.45 8.00 5.16
C HIS A 99 8.58 8.95 3.96
N ALA A 100 7.65 9.89 3.79
CA ALA A 100 7.66 10.84 2.68
C ALA A 100 8.95 11.68 2.64
N PRO A 101 9.32 12.43 3.70
CA PRO A 101 10.58 13.20 3.69
C PRO A 101 11.83 12.29 3.66
N ILE A 102 11.82 11.14 4.36
CA ILE A 102 12.97 10.23 4.37
C ILE A 102 13.25 9.69 2.96
N LEU A 103 12.21 9.28 2.23
CA LEU A 103 12.34 8.79 0.87
C LEU A 103 12.86 9.86 -0.08
N VAL A 104 12.47 11.13 0.09
CA VAL A 104 12.99 12.25 -0.70
C VAL A 104 14.49 12.42 -0.46
N ILE A 105 14.92 12.50 0.80
CA ILE A 105 16.34 12.63 1.15
C ILE A 105 17.15 11.46 0.60
N LEU A 106 16.65 10.24 0.79
CA LEU A 106 17.33 9.04 0.31
C LEU A 106 17.43 9.05 -1.22
N SER A 107 16.36 9.44 -1.92
CA SER A 107 16.34 9.55 -3.39
C SER A 107 17.32 10.58 -3.91
N MET A 108 17.46 11.72 -3.23
CA MET A 108 18.47 12.73 -3.56
C MET A 108 19.89 12.20 -3.33
N LEU A 109 20.13 11.45 -2.25
CA LEU A 109 21.43 10.85 -1.96
C LEU A 109 21.83 9.79 -2.99
N ALA A 110 20.86 9.01 -3.47
CA ALA A 110 21.12 7.99 -4.47
C ALA A 110 21.14 8.53 -5.90
N TRP A 111 21.02 9.84 -6.12
CA TRP A 111 20.92 10.41 -7.47
C TRP A 111 22.16 10.12 -8.33
N ASP A 112 23.35 10.18 -7.74
CA ASP A 112 24.64 9.98 -8.43
C ASP A 112 24.93 8.51 -8.80
N ILE A 113 24.17 7.57 -8.23
CA ILE A 113 24.45 6.14 -8.34
C ILE A 113 23.77 5.55 -9.59
N ALA A 114 24.57 5.26 -10.61
CA ALA A 114 24.19 4.57 -11.85
C ALA A 114 24.18 3.04 -11.68
N PHE A 115 23.21 2.50 -10.93
CA PHE A 115 22.93 1.06 -10.88
C PHE A 115 21.71 0.68 -11.73
N TYR A 116 21.59 -0.63 -12.03
CA TYR A 116 20.38 -1.23 -12.59
C TYR A 116 19.15 -0.78 -11.77
N PRO A 117 18.08 -0.25 -12.40
CA PRO A 117 16.96 0.39 -11.68
C PRO A 117 16.31 -0.52 -10.62
N LEU A 118 16.20 -1.82 -10.92
CA LEU A 118 15.63 -2.82 -10.03
C LEU A 118 16.48 -3.04 -8.77
N LEU A 119 17.81 -3.09 -8.93
CA LEU A 119 18.72 -3.31 -7.82
C LEU A 119 18.79 -2.09 -6.91
N LYS A 120 18.80 -0.90 -7.51
CA LYS A 120 18.71 0.38 -6.79
C LYS A 120 17.44 0.44 -5.96
N MET A 121 16.28 0.09 -6.53
CA MET A 121 15.01 0.02 -5.81
C MET A 121 15.06 -0.95 -4.63
N ALA A 122 15.55 -2.17 -4.85
CA ALA A 122 15.63 -3.19 -3.80
C ALA A 122 16.52 -2.74 -2.63
N LEU A 123 17.69 -2.19 -2.92
CA LEU A 123 18.59 -1.61 -1.91
C LEU A 123 17.92 -0.46 -1.16
N MET A 124 17.23 0.43 -1.89
CA MET A 124 16.52 1.56 -1.31
C MET A 124 15.45 1.12 -0.33
N VAL A 125 14.68 0.08 -0.65
CA VAL A 125 13.65 -0.49 0.24
C VAL A 125 14.29 -1.07 1.49
N ILE A 126 15.38 -1.84 1.32
CA ILE A 126 16.11 -2.46 2.45
C ILE A 126 16.69 -1.40 3.38
N ILE A 127 17.07 -0.22 2.90
CA ILE A 127 17.62 0.87 3.71
C ILE A 127 16.51 1.76 4.29
N ALA A 128 15.52 2.13 3.48
CA ALA A 128 14.43 3.02 3.88
C ALA A 128 13.59 2.41 5.00
N LEU A 129 13.28 1.12 4.95
CA LEU A 129 12.50 0.42 5.97
C LEU A 129 13.11 0.55 7.39
N PRO A 130 14.36 0.13 7.64
CA PRO A 130 14.97 0.26 8.96
C PRO A 130 15.23 1.71 9.35
N VAL A 131 15.55 2.61 8.41
CA VAL A 131 15.75 4.04 8.71
C VAL A 131 14.43 4.66 9.18
N CYS A 132 13.32 4.41 8.48
CA CYS A 132 12.00 4.89 8.87
C CYS A 132 11.58 4.34 10.24
N PHE A 133 11.77 3.03 10.48
CA PHE A 133 11.45 2.42 11.77
C PHE A 133 12.36 2.91 12.90
N GLY A 134 13.65 3.13 12.63
CA GLY A 134 14.63 3.64 13.57
C GLY A 134 14.32 5.07 13.99
N ILE A 135 14.04 5.94 13.02
CA ILE A 135 13.64 7.34 13.27
C ILE A 135 12.29 7.39 14.00
N GLY A 136 11.31 6.59 13.56
CA GLY A 136 10.01 6.49 14.23
C GLY A 136 10.13 6.03 15.70
N ALA A 137 11.02 5.08 15.98
CA ALA A 137 11.30 4.63 17.35
C ALA A 137 12.06 5.67 18.18
N LEU A 138 12.99 6.43 17.57
CA LEU A 138 13.79 7.46 18.23
C LEU A 138 12.94 8.68 18.62
N ILE A 139 12.06 9.13 17.73
CA ILE A 139 11.16 10.27 17.97
C ILE A 139 10.15 9.96 19.09
N ARG A 140 9.71 8.71 19.21
CA ARG A 140 8.85 8.27 20.32
C ARG A 140 9.56 8.28 21.68
N LYS A 141 10.90 8.21 21.73
CA LYS A 141 11.68 8.33 22.96
C LYS A 141 11.79 9.78 23.46
N ILE A 142 11.44 10.78 22.65
CA ILE A 142 11.47 12.19 23.05
C ILE A 142 10.19 12.50 23.86
N PRO A 143 10.33 12.89 25.14
CA PRO A 143 9.19 13.09 26.03
C PRO A 143 8.46 14.39 25.66
N GLY A 144 7.31 14.27 24.98
CA GLY A 144 6.45 15.41 24.62
C GLY A 144 5.40 15.06 23.55
N PHE A 145 5.77 14.22 22.58
CA PHE A 145 4.89 13.78 21.48
C PHE A 145 4.12 12.48 21.77
N GLY A 146 4.36 11.85 22.92
CA GLY A 146 3.75 10.56 23.29
C GLY A 146 2.23 10.57 23.44
N ARG A 147 1.58 11.74 23.53
CA ARG A 147 0.10 11.86 23.62
C ARG A 147 -0.61 11.95 22.27
N LEU A 148 0.08 12.31 21.19
CA LEU A 148 -0.51 12.46 19.85
C LEU A 148 -0.35 11.20 18.98
N PHE A 149 0.61 10.33 19.32
CA PHE A 149 0.96 9.12 18.55
C PHE A 149 0.64 7.80 19.29
N CYS A 150 -0.38 7.80 20.16
CA CYS A 150 -0.90 6.60 20.84
C CYS A 150 -2.19 6.11 20.20
#